data_AF-A0A662Y242-F1
#
_entry.id   AF-A0A662Y242-F1
#
_cell.length_a   1.000
_cell.length_b   1.000
_cell.length_c   1.000
_cell.angle_alpha   90.00
_cell.angle_beta   90.00
_cell.angle_gamma   90.00
#
_symmetry.space_group_name_H-M   'P 1'
#
loop_
_entity.id
_entity.type
_entity.pdbx_description
1 polymer ?
#
loop_
_entity_poly.entity_id
_entity_poly.type
_entity_poly.pdbx_seq_one_letter_code
_entity_poly.pdbx_strand_id
1 'polypeptide(L)' 'MKKGDVSWRSKQRAFLDAAADGNLAAVDTWLEGRDDGKGDVNATMGEGWTALQYAVAHARLAIVQRLLQESAIDLNATTM' A
#
# COMPACT_ATOMS: atom_id res chain seq x y z
N MET A 1 7.54 -13.54 9.27
CA MET A 1 8.79 -12.97 8.70
C MET A 1 8.91 -11.49 9.08
N LYS A 2 10.11 -10.89 9.10
CA LYS A 2 10.31 -9.50 9.57
C LYS A 2 10.53 -8.52 8.40
N LYS A 3 10.33 -7.22 8.66
CA LYS A 3 10.54 -6.02 7.80
C LYS A 3 12.00 -5.87 7.27
N GLY A 4 12.78 -6.96 7.17
CA GLY A 4 14.17 -7.03 6.70
C GLY A 4 14.47 -8.04 5.56
N ASP A 5 13.65 -9.06 5.33
CA ASP A 5 13.82 -10.06 4.26
C ASP A 5 13.52 -9.55 2.83
N VAL A 6 14.29 -9.94 1.80
CA VAL A 6 14.06 -9.49 0.40
C VAL A 6 12.60 -9.70 -0.07
N SER A 7 11.93 -10.75 0.43
CA SER A 7 10.52 -11.06 0.16
C SER A 7 9.55 -9.93 0.56
N TRP A 8 9.75 -9.24 1.70
CA TRP A 8 8.81 -8.17 2.11
C TRP A 8 8.94 -6.94 1.23
N ARG A 9 10.15 -6.60 0.75
CA ARG A 9 10.35 -5.48 -0.18
C ARG A 9 9.62 -5.74 -1.50
N SER A 10 9.72 -6.96 -2.03
CA SER A 10 8.99 -7.34 -3.25
C SER A 10 7.47 -7.28 -3.06
N LYS A 11 6.95 -7.78 -1.92
CA LYS A 11 5.51 -7.67 -1.61
C LYS A 11 5.05 -6.23 -1.44
N GLN A 12 5.86 -5.40 -0.81
CA GLN A 12 5.58 -3.98 -0.67
C GLN A 12 5.53 -3.28 -2.03
N ARG A 13 6.44 -3.61 -2.95
CA ARG A 13 6.36 -3.10 -4.33
C ARG A 13 5.05 -3.50 -4.98
N ALA A 14 4.68 -4.78 -4.87
CA ALA A 14 3.44 -5.30 -5.43
C ALA A 14 2.20 -4.59 -4.87
N PHE A 15 2.20 -4.23 -3.59
CA PHE A 15 1.14 -3.44 -2.96
C PHE A 15 1.04 -2.02 -3.55
N LEU A 16 2.17 -1.35 -3.72
CA LEU A 16 2.21 0.00 -4.32
C LEU A 16 1.77 -0.02 -5.79
N ASP A 17 2.25 -0.99 -6.57
CA ASP A 17 1.86 -1.16 -7.97
C ASP A 17 0.35 -1.50 -8.06
N ALA A 18 -0.17 -2.36 -7.18
CA ALA A 18 -1.61 -2.65 -7.10
C ALA A 18 -2.45 -1.39 -6.85
N ALA A 19 -1.96 -0.44 -6.05
CA ALA A 19 -2.64 0.82 -5.81
C ALA A 19 -2.67 1.72 -7.05
N ALA A 20 -1.60 1.73 -7.85
CA ALA A 20 -1.54 2.44 -9.13
C ALA A 20 -2.42 1.78 -10.22
N ASP A 21 -2.44 0.45 -10.24
CA ASP A 21 -3.20 -0.35 -11.21
C ASP A 21 -4.71 -0.39 -10.90
N GLY A 22 -5.09 -0.10 -9.65
CA GLY A 22 -6.47 -0.19 -9.19
C GLY A 22 -6.88 -1.61 -8.77
N ASN A 23 -5.91 -2.47 -8.44
CA ASN A 23 -6.14 -3.84 -8.02
C ASN A 23 -6.53 -3.91 -6.54
N LEU A 24 -7.83 -3.81 -6.28
CA LEU A 24 -8.39 -3.81 -4.92
C LEU A 24 -8.09 -5.12 -4.16
N ALA A 25 -8.17 -6.27 -4.84
CA ALA A 25 -7.95 -7.56 -4.19
C ALA A 25 -6.51 -7.72 -3.66
N ALA A 26 -5.52 -7.22 -4.39
CA ALA A 26 -4.13 -7.23 -3.94
C ALA A 26 -3.90 -6.25 -2.77
N VAL A 27 -4.55 -5.09 -2.80
CA VAL A 27 -4.56 -4.13 -1.68
C VAL A 27 -5.18 -4.75 -0.44
N ASP A 28 -6.34 -5.41 -0.55
CA ASP A 28 -7.01 -6.08 0.56
C ASP A 28 -6.15 -7.20 1.15
N THR A 29 -5.50 -8.00 0.29
CA THR A 29 -4.62 -9.10 0.74
C THR A 29 -3.47 -8.57 1.61
N TRP A 30 -2.88 -7.43 1.23
CA TRP A 30 -1.84 -6.77 2.02
C TRP A 30 -2.36 -6.24 3.37
N LEU A 31 -3.54 -5.59 3.36
CA LEU A 31 -4.11 -4.94 4.54
C LEU A 31 -4.75 -5.92 5.54
N GLU A 32 -5.31 -7.02 5.06
CA GLU A 32 -5.91 -8.07 5.90
C GLU A 32 -4.85 -9.06 6.42
N GLY A 33 -3.68 -9.10 5.78
CA GLY A 33 -2.55 -9.89 6.26
C GLY A 33 -2.77 -11.40 6.21
N ARG A 34 -3.53 -11.90 5.22
CA ARG A 34 -3.97 -13.31 5.14
C ARG A 34 -2.82 -14.33 5.10
N ASP A 35 -1.66 -13.96 4.55
CA ASP A 35 -0.56 -14.92 4.32
C ASP A 35 0.61 -14.78 5.32
N ASP A 36 1.15 -13.56 5.51
CA ASP A 36 2.43 -13.34 6.22
C ASP A 36 2.36 -12.23 7.29
N GLY A 37 1.15 -11.83 7.67
CA GLY A 37 0.87 -10.74 8.62
C GLY A 37 0.39 -9.46 7.95
N LYS A 38 -0.24 -8.58 8.74
CA LYS A 38 -0.82 -7.32 8.26
C LYS A 38 0.28 -6.39 7.76
N GLY A 39 0.18 -6.02 6.49
CA GLY A 39 1.06 -5.05 5.84
C GLY A 39 0.84 -3.64 6.38
N ASP A 40 1.89 -2.83 6.28
CA ASP A 40 1.85 -1.42 6.63
C ASP A 40 1.06 -0.65 5.57
N VAL A 41 -0.02 0.04 5.95
CA VAL A 41 -0.85 0.82 5.00
C VAL A 41 -0.09 2.02 4.45
N ASN A 42 0.84 2.56 5.22
CA ASN A 42 1.68 3.70 4.85
C ASN A 42 3.04 3.25 4.29
N ALA A 43 3.11 2.02 3.80
CA ALA A 43 4.32 1.50 3.20
C ALA A 43 4.76 2.38 2.03
N THR A 44 6.06 2.69 1.95
CA THR A 44 6.66 3.51 0.89
C THR A 44 7.86 2.84 0.24
N MET A 45 8.08 3.10 -1.05
CA MET A 45 9.26 2.61 -1.76
C MET A 45 9.85 3.71 -2.64
N GLY A 46 11.17 3.63 -2.88
CA GLY A 46 11.88 4.53 -3.78
C GLY A 46 11.79 5.96 -3.29
N GLU A 47 11.13 6.81 -4.08
CA GLU A 47 10.86 8.24 -3.84
C GLU A 47 9.94 8.54 -2.64
N GLY A 48 9.69 7.56 -1.77
CA GLY A 48 8.85 7.73 -0.59
C GLY A 48 7.34 7.75 -0.88
N TRP A 49 6.91 7.30 -2.07
CA TRP A 49 5.49 7.30 -2.42
C TRP A 49 4.70 6.23 -1.67
N THR A 50 3.55 6.60 -1.11
CA THR A 50 2.58 5.70 -0.47
C THR A 50 1.58 5.16 -1.48
N ALA A 51 0.90 4.05 -1.12
CA ALA A 51 -0.20 3.51 -1.91
C ALA A 51 -1.32 4.55 -2.15
N LEU A 52 -1.58 5.43 -1.16
CA LEU A 52 -2.58 6.48 -1.30
C LEU A 52 -2.19 7.50 -2.40
N GLN A 53 -0.93 7.94 -2.43
CA GLN A 53 -0.44 8.88 -3.43
C GLN A 53 -0.49 8.26 -4.84
N TYR A 54 -0.10 7.00 -5.00
CA TYR A 54 -0.25 6.27 -6.27
C TYR A 54 -1.72 6.16 -6.70
N ALA A 55 -2.61 5.77 -5.79
CA ALA A 55 -4.03 5.66 -6.09
C ALA A 55 -4.64 7.01 -6.53
N VAL A 56 -4.26 8.12 -5.88
CA VAL A 56 -4.71 9.47 -6.24
C VAL A 56 -4.15 9.90 -7.60
N ALA A 57 -2.84 9.73 -7.83
CA ALA A 57 -2.19 10.10 -9.07
C ALA A 57 -2.75 9.35 -10.30
N HIS A 58 -3.21 8.11 -10.11
CA HIS A 58 -3.81 7.28 -11.15
C HIS A 58 -5.35 7.27 -11.13
N ALA A 59 -5.99 8.15 -10.35
CA ALA A 59 -7.45 8.27 -10.23
C ALA A 59 -8.18 6.97 -9.82
N ARG A 60 -7.56 6.14 -8.98
CA ARG A 60 -8.11 4.87 -8.48
C ARG A 60 -9.00 5.09 -7.25
N LEU A 61 -10.17 5.68 -7.47
CA LEU A 61 -11.16 6.01 -6.43
C LEU A 61 -11.49 4.85 -5.47
N ALA A 62 -11.67 3.64 -5.99
CA ALA A 62 -11.97 2.47 -5.16
C ALA A 62 -10.85 2.14 -4.16
N ILE A 63 -9.60 2.26 -4.61
CA ILE A 63 -8.42 2.06 -3.75
C ILE A 63 -8.32 3.18 -2.71
N VAL A 64 -8.52 4.43 -3.12
CA VAL A 64 -8.53 5.57 -2.20
C VAL A 64 -9.56 5.34 -1.09
N GLN A 65 -10.81 5.03 -1.43
CA GLN A 65 -11.87 4.76 -0.46
C GLN A 65 -11.51 3.61 0.48
N ARG A 66 -10.94 2.53 -0.05
CA ARG A 66 -10.53 1.38 0.76
C ARG A 66 -9.39 1.71 1.73
N LEU A 67 -8.39 2.48 1.29
CA LEU A 67 -7.27 2.91 2.14
C LEU A 67 -7.74 3.86 3.25
N LEU A 68 -8.70 4.73 2.95
CA LEU A 68 -9.29 5.66 3.92
C LEU A 68 -10.11 4.96 5.03
N GLN A 69 -10.48 3.69 4.84
CA GLN A 69 -11.12 2.90 5.89
C GLN A 69 -10.14 2.36 6.93
N GLU A 70 -8.82 2.39 6.66
CA GLU A 70 -7.81 1.95 7.61
C GLU A 70 -7.53 3.06 8.63
N SER A 71 -7.72 2.79 9.92
CA SER A 71 -7.53 3.78 11.00
C SER A 71 -6.08 4.27 11.15
N ALA A 72 -5.12 3.50 10.66
CA ALA A 72 -3.69 3.84 10.72
C ALA A 72 -3.20 4.64 9.51
N ILE A 73 -4.07 5.02 8.57
CA ILE A 73 -3.68 5.76 7.35
C ILE A 73 -3.11 7.13 7.69
N ASP A 74 -1.97 7.47 7.08
CA ASP A 74 -1.41 8.82 7.10
C ASP A 74 -1.76 9.56 5.81
N LEU A 75 -2.67 10.54 5.94
CA LEU A 75 -3.11 11.37 4.83
C LEU A 75 -2.12 12.47 4.47
N ASN A 76 -1.21 12.80 5.40
CA ASN A 76 -0.25 13.88 5.26
C ASN A 76 1.15 13.37 4.88
N ALA A 77 1.27 12.08 4.56
CA ALA A 77 2.53 11.49 4.13
C ALA A 77 3.11 12.32 2.98
N THR A 78 4.34 12.79 3.16
CA THR A 78 5.09 13.54 2.13
C THR A 78 6.09 12.61 1.47
N THR A 79 6.24 12.75 0.16
CA THR A 79 7.33 12.11 -0.58
C THR A 79 8.66 12.75 -0.20
N MET A 80 9.77 12.01 -0.35
CA MET A 80 11.11 12.55 -0.04
C MET A 80 11.67 13.40 -1.18
#